data_AF-D1AR35-F1
#
_entry.id   AF-D1AR35-F1
#
_cell.length_a   1.000
_cell.length_b   1.000
_cell.length_c   1.000
_cell.angle_alpha   90.00
_cell.angle_beta   90.00
_cell.angle_gamma   90.00
#
_symmetry.space_group_name_H-M   'P 1'
#
loop_
_entity.id
_entity.type
_entity.pdbx_description
1 polymer ?
#
loop_
_entity_poly.entity_id
_entity_poly.type
_entity_poly.pdbx_seq_one_letter_code
_entity_poly.pdbx_strand_id
1 'polypeptide(L)'
;MKELIRVVVSNNVSIVSSRDLYEFLEIKERFSRWFSRMLDFGYKNGKDYTPYLIVHPQNNQKIKDYWLTLDMGKELCMLARSPRGREARQYFIDRDNELRKLEKANIYKENTEWLITRKQGKLVRRNETDCLAEFIIYAREQGSKTPEKYYINFSKLVNKQVGIGKDMRDKVSITTLNHIANLENLIINTVKENMLSKVYYKDIYQICKGKCEQYKDLLQLEKIECKLIS
;
A
#
# COMPACT_ATOMS: atom_id res chain seq x y z
N MET A 1 -18.00 -9.14 -16.95
CA MET A 1 -18.71 -8.02 -17.58
C MET A 1 -17.90 -7.62 -18.82
N LYS A 2 -18.53 -7.39 -19.98
CA LYS A 2 -17.81 -6.91 -21.18
C LYS A 2 -17.47 -5.43 -20.98
N GLU A 3 -16.22 -5.04 -21.22
CA GLU A 3 -15.81 -3.63 -21.15
C GLU A 3 -16.47 -2.86 -22.30
N LEU A 4 -17.40 -1.96 -21.98
CA LEU A 4 -18.15 -1.17 -22.98
C LEU A 4 -17.42 0.12 -23.32
N ILE A 5 -16.96 0.84 -22.30
CA ILE A 5 -16.17 2.07 -22.42
C ILE A 5 -15.09 2.02 -21.35
N ARG A 6 -13.83 2.31 -21.71
CA ARG A 6 -12.72 2.23 -20.76
C ARG A 6 -12.84 3.31 -19.67
N VAL A 7 -12.88 2.88 -18.42
CA VAL A 7 -12.84 3.78 -17.23
C VAL A 7 -11.45 3.67 -16.60
N VAL A 8 -10.78 4.81 -16.44
CA VAL A 8 -9.44 4.91 -15.86
C VAL A 8 -9.53 5.66 -14.54
N VAL A 9 -8.78 5.23 -13.52
CA VAL A 9 -8.66 5.99 -12.27
C VAL A 9 -7.38 6.83 -12.34
N SER A 10 -7.51 8.15 -12.20
CA SER A 10 -6.39 9.09 -12.18
C SER A 10 -6.56 10.06 -11.00
N ASN A 11 -5.53 10.20 -10.17
CA ASN A 11 -5.56 11.05 -8.97
C ASN A 11 -6.80 10.84 -8.08
N ASN A 12 -7.18 9.58 -7.86
CA ASN A 12 -8.37 9.20 -7.08
C ASN A 12 -9.71 9.64 -7.69
N VAL A 13 -9.72 10.02 -8.97
CA VAL A 13 -10.92 10.36 -9.74
C VAL A 13 -11.05 9.39 -10.92
N SER A 14 -12.21 8.76 -11.04
CA SER A 14 -12.54 7.95 -12.21
C SER A 14 -12.84 8.86 -13.39
N ILE A 15 -12.16 8.63 -14.50
CA ILE A 15 -12.28 9.40 -15.74
C ILE A 15 -12.57 8.48 -16.93
N VAL A 16 -13.16 9.07 -17.96
CA VAL A 16 -13.53 8.41 -19.21
C VAL A 16 -13.21 9.30 -20.41
N SER A 17 -12.88 8.69 -21.54
CA SER A 17 -12.67 9.41 -22.79
C SER A 17 -13.99 9.99 -23.32
N SER A 18 -14.00 11.30 -23.61
CA SER A 18 -15.15 11.93 -24.25
C SER A 18 -15.44 11.36 -25.63
N ARG A 19 -14.39 10.91 -26.33
CA ARG A 19 -14.46 10.37 -27.69
C ARG A 19 -15.14 9.00 -27.67
N ASP A 20 -14.69 8.11 -26.79
CA ASP A 20 -15.23 6.75 -26.64
C ASP A 20 -16.70 6.82 -26.23
N LEU A 21 -17.04 7.73 -25.31
CA LEU A 21 -18.43 7.94 -24.92
C LEU A 21 -19.27 8.47 -26.10
N TYR A 22 -18.78 9.47 -26.82
CA TYR A 22 -19.47 10.03 -27.99
C TYR A 22 -19.74 8.97 -29.07
N GLU A 23 -18.74 8.14 -29.37
CA GLU A 23 -18.84 7.06 -30.36
C GLU A 23 -19.83 5.99 -29.90
N PHE A 24 -19.76 5.58 -28.63
CA PHE A 24 -20.69 4.61 -28.05
C PHE A 24 -22.14 5.09 -28.07
N LEU A 25 -22.36 6.39 -27.86
CA LEU A 25 -23.70 7.00 -27.89
C LEU A 25 -24.26 7.13 -29.33
N GLU A 26 -23.48 6.82 -30.36
CA GLU A 26 -23.86 6.87 -31.77
C GLU A 26 -24.41 8.26 -32.19
N ILE A 27 -23.78 9.33 -31.68
CA ILE A 27 -24.20 10.70 -31.94
C ILE A 27 -23.91 11.10 -33.40
N LYS A 28 -24.93 11.57 -34.11
CA LYS A 28 -24.84 11.98 -35.53
C LYS A 28 -24.21 13.37 -35.73
N GLU A 29 -24.29 14.24 -34.73
CA GLU A 29 -23.74 15.59 -34.77
C GLU A 29 -22.21 15.55 -34.65
N ARG A 30 -21.47 16.30 -35.47
CA ARG A 30 -19.99 16.38 -35.39
C ARG A 30 -19.53 16.65 -33.95
N PHE A 31 -18.63 15.80 -33.44
CA PHE A 31 -18.10 15.86 -32.08
C PHE A 31 -17.84 17.26 -31.52
N SER A 32 -17.15 18.14 -32.26
CA SER A 32 -16.79 19.47 -31.75
C SER A 32 -18.01 20.34 -31.45
N ARG A 33 -19.06 20.23 -32.27
CA ARG A 33 -20.33 20.94 -32.06
C ARG A 33 -21.11 20.32 -30.91
N TRP A 34 -21.21 18.99 -30.90
CA TRP A 34 -21.85 18.25 -29.81
C TRP A 34 -21.22 18.58 -28.47
N PHE A 35 -19.89 18.49 -28.37
CA PHE A 35 -19.17 18.72 -27.12
C PHE A 35 -19.30 20.16 -26.65
N SER A 36 -19.18 21.14 -27.55
CA SER A 36 -19.43 22.55 -27.21
C SER A 36 -20.81 22.76 -26.60
N ARG A 37 -21.85 22.14 -27.20
CA ARG A 37 -23.21 22.19 -26.66
C ARG A 37 -23.35 21.48 -25.32
N MET A 38 -22.58 20.42 -25.08
CA MET A 38 -22.56 19.76 -23.76
C MET A 38 -21.96 20.68 -22.69
N LEU A 39 -20.94 21.48 -23.03
CA LEU A 39 -20.35 22.44 -22.09
C LEU A 39 -21.32 23.53 -21.64
N ASP A 40 -22.31 23.88 -22.46
CA ASP A 40 -23.35 24.88 -22.13
C ASP A 40 -24.22 24.48 -20.91
N PHE A 41 -24.19 23.20 -20.49
CA PHE A 41 -24.86 22.72 -19.28
C PHE A 41 -24.12 23.07 -17.97
N GLY A 42 -23.02 23.83 -18.04
CA GLY A 42 -22.34 24.39 -16.86
C GLY A 42 -21.11 23.61 -16.37
N TYR A 43 -20.59 22.68 -17.17
CA TYR A 43 -19.37 21.92 -16.85
C TYR A 43 -18.12 22.81 -16.90
N LYS A 44 -17.18 22.59 -15.97
CA LYS A 44 -15.98 23.41 -15.80
C LYS A 44 -14.71 22.64 -16.12
N ASN A 45 -13.81 23.29 -16.87
CA ASN A 45 -12.46 22.77 -17.14
C ASN A 45 -11.67 22.62 -15.83
N GLY A 46 -10.96 21.50 -15.67
CA GLY A 46 -10.20 21.15 -14.48
C GLY A 46 -11.03 20.60 -13.32
N LYS A 47 -12.36 20.59 -13.45
CA LYS A 47 -13.29 20.00 -12.49
C LYS A 47 -14.05 18.82 -13.10
N ASP A 48 -14.77 19.06 -14.18
CA ASP A 48 -15.68 18.08 -14.81
C ASP A 48 -15.05 17.45 -16.06
N TYR A 49 -14.17 18.19 -16.73
CA TYR A 49 -13.39 17.69 -17.86
C TYR A 49 -11.99 18.31 -17.91
N THR A 50 -11.06 17.62 -18.59
CA THR A 50 -9.69 18.09 -18.82
C THR A 50 -9.31 17.90 -20.30
N PRO A 51 -8.94 18.97 -21.03
CA PRO A 51 -8.53 18.87 -22.42
C PRO A 51 -7.13 18.24 -22.57
N TYR A 52 -6.93 17.50 -23.65
CA TYR A 52 -5.62 17.04 -24.10
C TYR A 52 -5.53 17.11 -25.63
N LEU A 53 -4.31 16.99 -26.16
CA LEU A 53 -4.05 17.02 -27.61
C LEU A 53 -3.68 15.63 -28.10
N ILE A 54 -4.36 15.20 -29.16
CA ILE A 54 -4.00 14.00 -29.92
C ILE A 54 -3.35 14.46 -31.22
N VAL A 55 -2.26 13.81 -31.61
CA VAL A 55 -1.66 14.00 -32.93
C VAL A 55 -2.24 12.95 -33.86
N HIS A 56 -2.93 13.39 -34.91
CA HIS A 56 -3.51 12.49 -35.88
C HIS A 56 -2.39 11.78 -36.67
N PRO A 57 -2.38 10.44 -36.72
CA PRO A 57 -1.22 9.67 -37.17
C PRO A 57 -0.89 9.84 -38.66
N GLN A 58 -1.87 10.21 -39.50
CA GLN A 58 -1.66 10.33 -40.94
C GLN A 58 -1.22 11.72 -41.42
N ASN A 59 -1.58 12.79 -40.69
CA ASN A 59 -1.36 14.17 -41.16
C ASN A 59 -0.75 15.10 -40.10
N ASN A 60 -0.32 14.55 -38.96
CA ASN A 60 0.24 15.27 -37.82
C ASN A 60 -0.62 16.43 -37.29
N GLN A 61 -1.93 16.43 -37.59
CA GLN A 61 -2.83 17.45 -37.11
C GLN A 61 -3.08 17.28 -35.61
N LYS A 62 -2.91 18.36 -34.84
CA LYS A 62 -3.25 18.39 -33.42
C LYS A 62 -4.76 18.54 -33.25
N ILE A 63 -5.40 17.52 -32.70
CA ILE A 63 -6.83 17.46 -32.41
C ILE A 63 -7.03 17.61 -30.91
N LYS A 64 -7.99 18.45 -30.50
CA LYS A 64 -8.38 18.58 -29.08
C LYS A 64 -9.36 17.46 -28.72
N ASP A 65 -9.07 16.78 -27.62
CA ASP A 65 -9.94 15.80 -26.97
C ASP A 65 -10.03 16.06 -25.47
N TYR A 66 -10.92 15.32 -24.78
CA TYR A 66 -11.22 15.58 -23.38
C TYR A 66 -11.32 14.29 -22.57
N TRP A 67 -10.74 14.32 -21.39
CA TRP A 67 -11.08 13.41 -20.31
C TRP A 67 -12.26 13.98 -19.56
N LEU A 68 -13.27 13.16 -19.29
CA LEU A 68 -14.45 13.53 -18.50
C LEU A 68 -14.34 12.84 -17.15
N THR A 69 -14.79 13.48 -16.08
CA THR A 69 -15.08 12.74 -14.84
C THR A 69 -16.19 11.72 -15.11
N LEU A 70 -16.16 10.62 -14.37
CA LEU A 70 -17.17 9.58 -14.52
C LEU A 70 -18.58 10.15 -14.23
N ASP A 71 -18.70 11.13 -13.33
CA ASP A 71 -19.96 11.78 -13.01
C ASP A 71 -20.48 12.63 -14.18
N MET A 72 -19.62 13.44 -14.82
CA MET A 72 -19.98 14.12 -16.07
C MET A 72 -20.39 13.11 -17.14
N GLY A 73 -19.66 12.01 -17.31
CA GLY A 73 -20.01 10.93 -18.23
C GLY A 73 -21.41 10.36 -17.99
N LYS A 74 -21.78 10.08 -16.73
CA LYS A 74 -23.12 9.59 -16.35
C LYS A 74 -24.22 10.61 -16.68
N GLU A 75 -23.96 11.91 -16.47
CA GLU A 75 -24.89 12.98 -16.80
C GLU A 75 -25.08 13.13 -18.32
N LEU A 76 -24.00 13.09 -19.11
CA LEU A 76 -24.08 13.10 -20.57
C LEU A 76 -24.88 11.91 -21.13
N CYS A 77 -24.68 10.71 -20.57
CA CYS A 77 -25.48 9.53 -20.91
C CYS A 77 -26.97 9.73 -20.65
N MET A 78 -27.32 10.44 -19.56
CA MET A 78 -28.69 10.78 -19.21
C MET A 78 -29.28 11.82 -20.18
N LEU A 79 -28.49 12.83 -20.58
CA LEU A 79 -28.90 13.86 -21.55
C LEU A 79 -29.11 13.30 -22.95
N ALA A 80 -28.39 12.23 -23.34
CA ALA A 80 -28.54 11.58 -24.64
C ALA A 80 -29.93 10.99 -24.87
N ARG A 81 -30.66 10.62 -23.79
CA ARG A 81 -32.02 10.06 -23.83
C ARG A 81 -32.20 8.91 -24.84
N SER A 82 -31.16 8.09 -25.03
CA SER A 82 -31.13 6.97 -25.97
C SER A 82 -30.96 5.62 -25.25
N PRO A 83 -31.31 4.48 -25.88
CA PRO A 83 -31.00 3.16 -25.33
C PRO A 83 -29.51 2.96 -25.02
N ARG A 84 -28.63 3.45 -25.91
CA ARG A 84 -27.17 3.50 -25.69
C ARG A 84 -26.80 4.35 -24.48
N GLY A 85 -27.42 5.50 -24.31
CA GLY A 85 -27.22 6.34 -23.12
C GLY A 85 -27.59 5.62 -21.83
N ARG A 86 -28.71 4.88 -21.83
CA ARG A 86 -29.12 4.06 -20.68
C ARG A 86 -28.11 2.95 -20.39
N GLU A 87 -27.64 2.26 -21.43
CA GLU A 87 -26.65 1.19 -21.34
C GLU A 87 -25.31 1.70 -20.76
N ALA A 88 -24.75 2.77 -21.34
CA ALA A 88 -23.51 3.38 -20.86
C ALA A 88 -23.63 3.89 -19.42
N ARG A 89 -24.77 4.51 -19.07
CA ARG A 89 -25.00 4.99 -17.70
C ARG A 89 -25.04 3.85 -16.70
N GLN A 90 -25.73 2.75 -17.02
CA GLN A 90 -25.79 1.58 -16.15
C GLN A 90 -24.39 0.98 -15.96
N TYR A 91 -23.64 0.84 -17.06
CA TYR A 91 -22.25 0.39 -17.03
C TYR A 91 -21.36 1.26 -16.13
N PHE A 92 -21.44 2.59 -16.23
CA PHE A 92 -20.67 3.50 -15.37
C PHE A 92 -21.07 3.38 -13.89
N ILE A 93 -22.35 3.17 -13.58
CA ILE A 93 -22.81 2.95 -12.20
C ILE A 93 -22.27 1.64 -11.66
N ASP A 94 -22.35 0.55 -12.43
CA ASP A 94 -21.87 -0.75 -12.01
C ASP A 94 -20.35 -0.73 -11.78
N ARG A 95 -19.61 -0.04 -12.67
CA ARG A 95 -18.16 0.13 -12.53
C ARG A 95 -17.78 0.96 -11.32
N ASP A 96 -18.46 2.08 -11.06
CA ASP A 96 -18.25 2.91 -9.87
C ASP A 96 -18.53 2.12 -8.59
N ASN A 97 -19.63 1.35 -8.57
CA ASN A 97 -19.97 0.48 -7.44
C ASN A 97 -18.93 -0.62 -7.20
N GLU A 98 -18.40 -1.23 -8.26
CA GLU A 98 -17.34 -2.23 -8.16
C GLU A 98 -16.06 -1.63 -7.60
N LEU A 99 -15.64 -0.46 -8.09
CA LEU A 99 -14.47 0.26 -7.58
C LEU A 99 -14.62 0.58 -6.08
N ARG A 100 -15.77 1.11 -5.66
CA ARG A 100 -16.05 1.39 -4.23
C ARG A 100 -16.06 0.13 -3.36
N LYS A 101 -16.50 -1.02 -3.89
CA LYS A 101 -16.45 -2.30 -3.17
C LYS A 101 -15.01 -2.77 -2.97
N LEU A 102 -14.17 -2.65 -4.00
CA LEU A 102 -12.75 -2.98 -3.93
C LEU A 102 -12.02 -2.07 -2.93
N GLU A 103 -12.29 -0.76 -2.96
CA GLU A 103 -11.74 0.18 -1.98
C GLU A 103 -12.11 -0.19 -0.54
N LYS A 104 -13.39 -0.48 -0.29
CA LYS A 104 -13.84 -0.95 1.04
C LYS A 104 -13.15 -2.25 1.43
N ALA A 105 -13.06 -3.23 0.53
CA ALA A 105 -12.41 -4.51 0.81
C ALA A 105 -10.92 -4.32 1.17
N ASN A 106 -10.22 -3.41 0.49
CA ASN A 106 -8.83 -3.07 0.80
C ASN A 106 -8.72 -2.44 2.19
N ILE A 107 -9.59 -1.49 2.55
CA ILE A 107 -9.62 -0.88 3.90
C ILE A 107 -9.86 -1.95 4.98
N TYR A 108 -10.80 -2.87 4.76
CA TYR A 108 -11.03 -3.97 5.71
C TYR A 108 -9.84 -4.93 5.79
N LYS A 109 -9.18 -5.24 4.67
CA LYS A 109 -7.99 -6.08 4.63
C LYS A 109 -6.85 -5.42 5.42
N GLU A 110 -6.55 -4.15 5.17
CA GLU A 110 -5.53 -3.38 5.90
C GLU A 110 -5.82 -3.32 7.40
N ASN A 111 -7.08 -3.07 7.78
CA ASN A 111 -7.48 -3.05 9.19
C ASN A 111 -7.36 -4.43 9.85
N THR A 112 -7.71 -5.50 9.13
CA THR A 112 -7.62 -6.88 9.63
C THR A 112 -6.15 -7.31 9.77
N GLU A 113 -5.33 -7.00 8.77
CA GLU A 113 -3.88 -7.24 8.79
C GLU A 113 -3.23 -6.49 9.95
N TRP A 114 -3.61 -5.22 10.16
CA TRP A 114 -3.16 -4.44 11.31
C TRP A 114 -3.49 -5.10 12.66
N LEU A 115 -4.72 -5.61 12.81
CA LEU A 115 -5.14 -6.33 14.03
C LEU A 115 -4.38 -7.66 14.22
N ILE A 116 -4.14 -8.41 13.13
CA ILE A 116 -3.38 -9.66 13.15
C ILE A 116 -1.92 -9.39 13.51
N THR A 117 -1.26 -8.42 12.87
CA THR A 117 0.12 -8.02 13.16
C THR A 117 0.25 -7.54 14.60
N ARG A 118 -0.73 -6.79 15.13
CA ARG A 118 -0.77 -6.38 16.53
C ARG A 118 -0.83 -7.58 17.49
N LYS A 119 -1.70 -8.56 17.20
CA LYS A 119 -1.82 -9.77 18.02
C LYS A 119 -0.54 -10.61 17.95
N GLN A 120 0.06 -10.70 16.77
CA GLN A 120 1.31 -11.43 16.54
C GLN A 120 2.49 -10.78 17.27
N GLY A 121 2.62 -9.46 17.23
CA GLY A 121 3.68 -8.74 17.95
C GLY A 121 3.61 -8.97 19.47
N LYS A 122 2.40 -9.02 20.05
CA LYS A 122 2.22 -9.37 21.48
C LYS A 122 2.68 -10.80 21.78
N LEU A 123 2.38 -11.74 20.88
CA LEU A 123 2.78 -13.14 21.03
C LEU A 123 4.29 -13.32 20.93
N VAL A 124 4.93 -12.72 19.91
CA VAL A 124 6.38 -12.75 19.72
C VAL A 124 7.09 -12.15 20.93
N ARG A 125 6.59 -11.02 21.45
CA ARG A 125 7.16 -10.39 22.64
C ARG A 125 7.07 -11.26 23.90
N ARG A 126 5.97 -12.01 24.05
CA ARG A 126 5.83 -12.98 25.15
C ARG A 126 6.85 -14.10 25.03
N ASN A 127 6.94 -14.72 23.86
CA ASN A 127 7.92 -15.77 23.58
C ASN A 127 9.38 -15.30 23.76
N GLU A 128 9.67 -14.06 23.35
CA GLU A 128 10.97 -13.43 23.57
C GLU A 128 11.25 -13.25 25.05
N THR A 129 10.27 -12.76 25.81
CA THR A 129 10.41 -12.56 27.26
C THR A 129 10.68 -13.88 27.98
N ASP A 130 9.97 -14.95 27.61
CA ASP A 130 10.15 -16.29 28.16
C ASP A 130 11.56 -16.83 27.84
N CYS A 131 12.00 -16.71 26.58
CA CYS A 131 13.36 -17.11 26.16
C CYS A 131 14.46 -16.29 26.86
N LEU A 132 14.26 -14.99 27.05
CA LEU A 132 15.22 -14.12 27.73
C LEU A 132 15.26 -14.41 29.24
N ALA A 133 14.16 -14.86 29.84
CA ALA A 133 14.16 -15.32 31.22
C ALA A 133 15.09 -16.53 31.40
N GLU A 134 15.01 -17.51 30.49
CA GLU A 134 15.94 -18.66 30.46
C GLU A 134 17.39 -18.20 30.28
N PHE A 135 17.63 -17.27 29.34
CA PHE A 135 18.96 -16.71 29.10
C PHE A 135 19.54 -15.96 30.31
N ILE A 136 18.69 -15.29 31.09
CA ILE A 136 19.12 -14.58 32.30
C ILE A 136 19.58 -15.55 33.37
N ILE A 137 18.88 -16.67 33.54
CA ILE A 137 19.28 -17.75 34.44
C ILE A 137 20.64 -18.29 33.98
N TYR A 138 20.75 -18.62 32.69
CA TYR A 138 21.99 -19.10 32.08
C TYR A 138 23.18 -18.14 32.29
N ALA A 139 22.97 -16.85 32.06
CA ALA A 139 24.00 -15.83 32.26
C ALA A 139 24.38 -15.69 33.75
N ARG A 140 23.42 -15.83 34.67
CA ARG A 140 23.66 -15.80 36.11
C ARG A 140 24.52 -16.98 36.56
N GLU A 141 24.22 -18.18 36.07
CA GLU A 141 24.98 -19.40 36.36
C GLU A 141 26.44 -19.29 35.88
N GLN A 142 26.67 -18.56 34.79
CA GLN A 142 28.01 -18.24 34.28
C GLN A 142 28.68 -17.02 34.96
N GLY A 143 28.11 -16.52 36.06
CA GLY A 143 28.71 -15.46 36.88
C GLY A 143 28.39 -14.02 36.45
N SER A 144 27.35 -13.79 35.65
CA SER A 144 26.87 -12.43 35.36
C SER A 144 26.35 -11.74 36.63
N LYS A 145 26.87 -10.55 36.93
CA LYS A 145 26.45 -9.74 38.10
C LYS A 145 25.13 -8.99 37.87
N THR A 146 24.77 -8.73 36.61
CA THR A 146 23.56 -7.96 36.25
C THR A 146 22.88 -8.53 35.00
N PRO A 147 22.48 -9.81 35.01
CA PRO A 147 21.89 -10.46 33.85
C PRO A 147 20.56 -9.83 33.42
N GLU A 148 19.81 -9.22 34.32
CA GLU A 148 18.50 -8.58 34.04
C GLU A 148 18.61 -7.42 33.02
N LYS A 149 19.81 -6.81 32.92
CA LYS A 149 20.06 -5.75 31.92
C LYS A 149 19.90 -6.26 30.48
N TYR A 150 20.01 -7.57 30.24
CA TYR A 150 19.86 -8.14 28.89
C TYR A 150 18.46 -7.94 28.30
N TYR A 151 17.40 -7.86 29.11
CA TYR A 151 16.07 -7.49 28.62
C TYR A 151 16.08 -6.14 27.87
N ILE A 152 16.68 -5.13 28.50
CA ILE A 152 16.74 -3.78 27.94
C ILE A 152 17.76 -3.74 26.79
N ASN A 153 18.87 -4.47 26.89
CA ASN A 153 19.89 -4.48 25.85
C ASN A 153 19.39 -5.08 24.52
N PHE A 154 18.65 -6.19 24.57
CA PHE A 154 18.05 -6.78 23.36
C PHE A 154 16.95 -5.89 22.78
N SER A 155 16.08 -5.32 23.62
CA SER A 155 15.04 -4.39 23.14
C SER A 155 15.64 -3.14 22.47
N LYS A 156 16.71 -2.57 23.05
CA LYS A 156 17.46 -1.45 22.45
C LYS A 156 18.14 -1.85 21.15
N LEU A 157 18.69 -3.06 21.08
CA LEU A 157 19.31 -3.59 19.86
C LEU A 157 18.30 -3.65 18.71
N VAL A 158 17.12 -4.23 18.93
CA VAL A 158 16.06 -4.33 17.91
C VAL A 158 15.60 -2.94 17.46
N ASN A 159 15.28 -2.05 18.42
CA ASN A 159 14.81 -0.69 18.10
C ASN A 159 15.86 0.10 17.30
N LYS A 160 17.16 -0.09 17.58
CA LYS A 160 18.26 0.53 16.83
C LYS A 160 18.29 0.06 15.37
N GLN A 161 18.01 -1.21 15.08
CA GLN A 161 18.07 -1.72 13.71
C GLN A 161 16.98 -1.14 12.81
N VAL A 162 15.78 -0.94 13.37
CA VAL A 162 14.66 -0.34 12.64
C VAL A 162 14.58 1.19 12.76
N GLY A 163 15.49 1.80 13.51
CA GLY A 163 15.61 3.26 13.64
C GLY A 163 14.52 3.94 14.47
N ILE A 164 14.01 3.26 15.51
CA ILE A 164 12.90 3.78 16.32
C ILE A 164 13.33 4.10 17.76
N GLY A 165 12.68 5.11 18.35
CA GLY A 165 12.84 5.48 19.75
C GLY A 165 12.12 4.54 20.72
N LYS A 166 12.33 4.78 22.02
CA LYS A 166 11.57 4.11 23.09
C LYS A 166 10.06 4.42 22.91
N ASP A 167 9.20 3.43 23.17
CA ASP A 167 7.74 3.58 23.16
C ASP A 167 7.13 3.99 21.79
N MET A 168 7.90 3.86 20.70
CA MET A 168 7.45 4.19 19.34
C MET A 168 6.78 3.01 18.61
N ARG A 169 6.84 1.79 19.17
CA ARG A 169 6.34 0.58 18.52
C ARG A 169 4.84 0.64 18.22
N ASP A 170 4.06 1.40 18.99
CA ASP A 170 2.63 1.56 18.75
C ASP A 170 2.28 2.55 17.62
N LYS A 171 3.28 3.27 17.09
CA LYS A 171 3.11 4.38 16.15
C LYS A 171 3.78 4.15 14.79
N VAL A 172 4.45 3.01 14.61
CA VAL A 172 5.21 2.70 13.38
C VAL A 172 4.37 1.92 12.38
N SER A 173 4.81 1.89 11.12
CA SER A 173 4.14 1.15 10.05
C SER A 173 4.09 -0.36 10.31
N ILE A 174 3.14 -1.05 9.68
CA ILE A 174 3.02 -2.52 9.72
C ILE A 174 4.32 -3.18 9.25
N THR A 175 4.94 -2.67 8.18
CA THR A 175 6.24 -3.15 7.69
C THR A 175 7.32 -3.06 8.77
N THR A 176 7.39 -1.93 9.49
CA THR A 176 8.33 -1.77 10.62
C THR A 176 8.03 -2.75 11.76
N LEU A 177 6.75 -2.99 12.08
CA LEU A 177 6.36 -3.98 13.09
C LEU A 177 6.78 -5.40 12.70
N ASN A 178 6.63 -5.77 11.42
CA ASN A 178 7.07 -7.07 10.92
C ASN A 178 8.58 -7.23 11.04
N HIS A 179 9.36 -6.19 10.72
CA HIS A 179 10.82 -6.23 10.89
C HIS A 179 11.24 -6.37 12.35
N ILE A 180 10.53 -5.73 13.28
CA ILE A 180 10.75 -5.91 14.73
C ILE A 180 10.51 -7.37 15.11
N ALA A 181 9.38 -7.96 14.71
CA ALA A 181 9.06 -9.35 15.02
C ALA A 181 10.10 -10.33 14.45
N ASN A 182 10.59 -10.09 13.24
CA ASN A 182 11.64 -10.89 12.61
C ASN A 182 12.96 -10.84 13.40
N LEU A 183 13.37 -9.64 13.82
CA LEU A 183 14.56 -9.45 14.64
C LEU A 183 14.43 -10.13 16.01
N GLU A 184 13.26 -10.04 16.64
CA GLU A 184 13.00 -10.70 17.93
C GLU A 184 13.06 -12.23 17.80
N ASN A 185 12.46 -12.80 16.75
CA ASN A 185 12.55 -14.24 16.47
C ASN A 185 13.99 -14.68 16.16
N LEU A 186 14.75 -13.87 15.42
CA LEU A 186 16.17 -14.13 15.13
C LEU A 186 16.99 -14.20 16.43
N ILE A 187 16.73 -13.30 17.37
CA ILE A 187 17.35 -13.31 18.71
C ILE A 187 16.93 -14.57 19.47
N ILE A 188 15.64 -14.88 19.55
CA ILE A 188 15.13 -16.08 20.26
C ILE A 188 15.85 -17.34 19.77
N ASN A 189 15.85 -17.57 18.45
CA ASN A 189 16.45 -18.77 17.88
C ASN A 189 17.95 -18.83 18.13
N THR A 190 18.65 -17.71 17.91
CA THR A 190 20.10 -17.63 18.14
C THR A 190 20.46 -17.86 19.59
N VAL A 191 19.72 -17.28 20.53
CA VAL A 191 19.94 -17.49 21.97
C VAL A 191 19.74 -18.95 22.34
N LYS A 192 18.63 -19.57 21.92
CA LYS A 192 18.35 -20.99 22.18
C LYS A 192 19.42 -21.91 21.63
N GLU A 193 19.77 -21.77 20.35
CA GLU A 193 20.81 -22.57 19.71
C GLU A 193 22.15 -22.49 20.46
N ASN A 194 22.58 -21.27 20.82
CA ASN A 194 23.88 -21.08 21.45
C ASN A 194 23.90 -21.50 22.93
N MET A 195 22.79 -21.37 23.67
CA MET A 195 22.67 -21.92 25.02
C MET A 195 22.75 -23.45 25.01
N LEU A 196 22.11 -24.11 24.04
CA LEU A 196 22.21 -25.56 23.85
C LEU A 196 23.65 -25.99 23.54
N SER A 197 24.37 -25.21 22.73
CA SER A 197 25.81 -25.39 22.46
C SER A 197 26.72 -24.94 23.61
N LYS A 198 26.17 -24.53 24.75
CA LYS A 198 26.89 -24.08 25.96
C LYS A 198 27.88 -22.92 25.72
N VAL A 199 27.56 -22.03 24.79
CA VAL A 199 28.37 -20.85 24.47
C VAL A 199 28.32 -19.83 25.60
N TYR A 200 29.43 -19.15 25.88
CA TYR A 200 29.49 -18.13 26.93
C TYR A 200 28.50 -16.98 26.68
N TYR A 201 27.75 -16.56 27.71
CA TYR A 201 26.60 -15.66 27.57
C TYR A 201 26.92 -14.32 26.89
N LYS A 202 28.13 -13.78 27.09
CA LYS A 202 28.53 -12.52 26.43
C LYS A 202 28.71 -12.71 24.93
N ASP A 203 29.21 -13.87 24.52
CA ASP A 203 29.42 -14.19 23.11
C ASP A 203 28.08 -14.41 22.42
N ILE A 204 27.11 -15.05 23.09
CA ILE A 204 25.73 -15.17 22.60
C ILE A 204 25.15 -13.78 22.26
N TYR A 205 25.34 -12.79 23.13
CA TYR A 205 24.88 -11.42 22.87
C TYR A 205 25.60 -10.80 21.65
N GLN A 206 26.91 -10.99 21.50
CA GLN A 206 27.64 -10.47 20.33
C GLN A 206 27.20 -11.16 19.04
N ILE A 207 26.95 -12.47 19.06
CA ILE A 207 26.43 -13.22 17.91
C ILE A 207 25.06 -12.67 17.50
N CYS A 208 24.16 -12.46 18.46
CA CYS A 208 22.85 -11.85 18.18
C CYS A 208 23.00 -10.45 17.59
N LYS A 209 23.88 -9.62 18.16
CA LYS A 209 24.17 -8.28 17.65
C LYS A 209 24.63 -8.31 16.19
N GLY A 210 25.59 -9.18 15.86
CA GLY A 210 26.10 -9.33 14.49
C GLY A 210 25.01 -9.78 13.51
N LYS A 211 24.21 -10.78 13.86
CA LYS A 211 23.07 -11.23 13.02
C LYS A 211 22.02 -10.13 12.82
N CYS A 212 21.72 -9.34 13.85
CA CYS A 212 20.81 -8.21 13.75
C CYS A 212 21.35 -7.07 12.85
N GLU A 213 22.67 -6.84 12.86
CA GLU A 213 23.31 -5.86 11.98
C GLU A 213 23.26 -6.33 10.52
N GLN A 214 23.53 -7.61 10.24
CA GLN A 214 23.38 -8.20 8.90
C GLN A 214 21.93 -8.10 8.38
N TYR A 215 20.95 -8.33 9.25
CA TYR A 215 19.53 -8.16 8.88
C TYR A 215 19.21 -6.72 8.47
N LYS A 216 19.81 -5.72 9.13
CA LYS A 216 19.62 -4.31 8.75
C LYS A 216 20.15 -4.00 7.35
N ASP A 217 21.24 -4.62 6.93
CA ASP A 217 21.78 -4.44 5.59
C ASP A 217 20.81 -5.00 4.53
N LEU A 218 20.18 -6.15 4.80
CA LEU A 218 19.11 -6.70 3.97
C LEU A 218 17.90 -5.74 3.85
N LEU A 219 17.48 -5.13 4.95
CA LEU A 219 16.39 -4.14 4.93
C LEU A 219 16.70 -2.89 4.08
N GLN A 220 17.98 -2.52 3.96
CA GLN A 220 18.39 -1.40 3.11
C GLN A 220 18.30 -1.75 1.63
N LEU A 221 18.57 -3.01 1.26
CA LEU A 221 18.47 -3.50 -0.11
C LEU A 221 17.02 -3.53 -0.61
N GLU A 222 16.07 -4.01 0.20
CA GLU A 222 14.63 -4.01 -0.15
C GLU A 222 14.10 -2.60 -0.47
N LYS A 223 14.55 -1.60 0.28
CA LYS A 223 14.16 -0.19 0.05
C LYS A 223 14.69 0.37 -1.27
N ILE A 224 15.80 -0.17 -1.79
CA ILE A 224 16.39 0.25 -3.06
C ILE A 224 15.63 -0.41 -4.22
N GLU A 225 15.32 -1.71 -4.13
CA GLU A 225 14.55 -2.42 -5.16
C GLU A 225 13.16 -1.82 -5.37
N CYS A 226 12.45 -1.45 -4.30
CA CYS A 226 11.15 -0.79 -4.42
C CYS A 226 11.22 0.57 -5.15
N LYS A 227 12.36 1.27 -5.11
CA LYS A 227 12.54 2.55 -5.83
C LYS A 227 12.92 2.40 -7.30
N LEU A 228 13.45 1.24 -7.69
CA LEU A 228 13.83 0.95 -9.08
C LEU A 228 12.65 0.42 -9.91
N ILE A 229 11.58 -0.04 -9.25
CA ILE A 229 10.37 -0.60 -9.87
C ILE A 229 9.22 0.42 -9.92
N SER A 230 9.36 1.58 -9.26
CA SER A 230 8.41 2.70 -9.24
C SER A 230 8.78 3.80 -10.24
#